data_AF-W3V7K8-F1
#
_entry.id   AF-W3V7K8-F1
#
_cell.length_a   1.000
_cell.length_b   1.000
_cell.length_c   1.000
_cell.angle_alpha   90.00
_cell.angle_beta   90.00
_cell.angle_gamma   90.00
#
_symmetry.space_group_name_H-M   'P 1'
#
loop_
_entity.id
_entity.type
_entity.pdbx_description
1 polymer ?
#
loop_
_entity_poly.entity_id
_entity_poly.type
_entity_poly.pdbx_seq_one_letter_code
_entity_poly.pdbx_strand_id
1 'polypeptide(L)'
;MEADFCFHESNKSQAWEILKETLQTKQPHRIIIKPWKDIRSIPQNSTFHMWCGEISRYLNLHNSKLTPEEVKEALKHTFLGYEAIDIIDLNTQSPERVRTLRKTSKLDTGEMFYFMTQVEKWALDIGCLVTIPNNSQYMKLKQEQDK
;
A
#
# COMPACT_ATOMS: atom_id res chain seq x y z
N MET A 1 -21.16 15.36 0.79
CA MET A 1 -19.94 15.59 1.57
C MET A 1 -19.92 14.55 2.67
N GLU A 2 -19.02 13.56 2.59
CA GLU A 2 -18.79 12.64 3.69
C GLU A 2 -17.85 13.32 4.67
N ALA A 3 -18.36 13.73 5.83
CA ALA A 3 -17.56 14.30 6.91
C ALA A 3 -17.17 13.17 7.87
N ASP A 4 -15.93 12.72 7.79
CA ASP A 4 -15.33 11.84 8.80
C ASP A 4 -14.62 12.73 9.84
N PHE A 5 -15.11 12.75 11.08
CA PHE A 5 -14.53 13.55 12.14
C PHE A 5 -14.53 12.79 13.47
N CYS A 6 -13.52 13.05 14.29
CA CYS A 6 -13.39 12.44 15.62
C CYS A 6 -14.43 13.01 16.58
N PHE A 7 -15.46 12.21 16.86
CA PHE A 7 -16.51 12.54 17.83
C PHE A 7 -16.02 12.24 19.26
N HIS A 8 -15.29 13.20 19.83
CA HIS A 8 -14.80 13.18 21.22
C HIS A 8 -15.42 14.31 22.04
N GLU A 9 -15.38 14.19 23.38
CA GLU A 9 -15.88 15.21 24.29
C GLU A 9 -15.23 16.59 24.07
N SER A 10 -14.02 16.63 23.53
CA SER A 10 -13.31 17.87 23.21
C SER A 10 -13.80 18.55 21.92
N ASN A 11 -14.53 17.84 21.05
CA ASN A 11 -14.88 18.27 19.69
C ASN A 11 -16.40 18.49 19.49
N LYS A 12 -17.18 18.60 20.58
CA LYS A 12 -18.65 18.72 20.51
C LYS A 12 -19.12 19.89 19.64
N SER A 13 -18.43 21.02 19.73
CA SER A 13 -18.79 22.25 19.00
C SER A 13 -18.66 22.07 17.48
N GLN A 14 -17.63 21.36 17.02
CA GLN A 14 -17.42 21.09 15.60
C GLN A 14 -18.48 20.11 15.05
N ALA A 15 -18.85 19.11 15.84
CA ALA A 15 -19.94 18.20 15.51
C ALA A 15 -21.28 18.94 15.31
N TRP A 16 -21.54 19.92 16.17
CA TRP A 16 -22.77 20.69 16.15
C TRP A 16 -22.92 21.56 14.90
N GLU A 17 -21.83 22.20 14.45
CA GLU A 17 -21.86 23.01 13.22
C GLU A 17 -22.13 22.15 11.97
N ILE A 18 -21.51 20.96 11.87
CA ILE A 18 -21.76 20.03 10.75
C ILE A 18 -23.22 19.56 10.73
N LEU A 19 -23.79 19.28 11.91
CA LEU A 19 -25.22 18.92 12.02
C LEU A 19 -26.13 20.07 11.61
N LYS A 20 -25.78 21.30 11.99
CA LYS A 20 -26.56 22.50 11.63
C LYS A 20 -26.55 22.74 10.12
N GLU A 21 -25.39 22.63 9.47
CA GLU A 21 -25.26 22.74 8.01
C GLU A 21 -26.01 21.64 7.28
N THR A 22 -25.91 20.39 7.74
CA THR A 22 -26.62 19.27 7.11
C THR A 22 -28.13 19.36 7.27
N LEU A 23 -28.64 19.84 8.41
CA LEU A 23 -30.08 20.07 8.62
C LEU A 23 -30.63 21.23 7.76
N GLN A 24 -29.82 22.22 7.40
CA GLN A 24 -30.25 23.30 6.50
C GLN A 24 -30.61 22.80 5.09
N THR A 25 -30.04 21.67 4.67
CA THR A 25 -30.30 21.11 3.33
C THR A 25 -31.69 20.46 3.17
N LYS A 26 -32.46 20.31 4.26
CA LYS A 26 -33.83 19.72 4.30
C LYS A 26 -33.97 18.31 3.70
N GLN A 27 -32.87 17.59 3.45
CA GLN A 27 -32.90 16.20 2.99
C GLN A 27 -32.77 15.24 4.17
N PRO A 28 -33.37 14.03 4.10
CA PRO A 28 -33.18 13.01 5.12
C PRO A 28 -31.74 12.48 5.07
N HIS A 29 -30.99 12.67 6.17
CA HIS A 29 -29.62 12.20 6.32
C HIS A 29 -29.55 11.05 7.33
N ARG A 30 -28.70 10.05 7.06
CA ARG A 30 -28.41 8.96 7.99
C ARG A 30 -27.13 9.25 8.75
N ILE A 31 -27.22 9.36 10.08
CA ILE A 31 -26.06 9.49 10.96
C ILE A 31 -25.70 8.10 11.49
N ILE A 32 -24.45 7.69 11.32
CA ILE A 32 -23.93 6.43 11.86
C ILE A 32 -22.80 6.76 12.83
N ILE A 33 -23.07 6.63 14.13
CA ILE A 33 -22.06 6.80 15.18
C ILE A 33 -21.39 5.44 15.41
N LYS A 34 -20.08 5.35 15.16
CA LYS A 34 -19.25 4.18 15.45
C LYS A 34 -18.16 4.57 16.45
N PRO A 35 -17.70 3.66 17.31
CA PRO A 35 -16.56 3.94 18.18
C PRO A 35 -15.37 4.36 17.33
N TRP A 36 -14.71 5.46 17.72
CA TRP A 36 -13.51 5.94 17.04
C TRP A 36 -12.46 4.84 17.03
N LYS A 37 -12.03 4.48 15.83
CA LYS A 37 -10.86 3.66 15.60
C LYS A 37 -9.94 4.52 14.76
N ASP A 38 -8.68 4.65 15.18
CA ASP A 38 -7.69 5.30 14.34
C ASP A 38 -7.77 4.72 12.93
N ILE A 39 -7.77 5.61 11.94
CA ILE A 39 -7.68 5.22 10.53
C ILE A 39 -6.47 4.29 10.45
N ARG A 40 -6.74 3.00 10.23
CA ARG A 40 -5.69 1.99 10.17
C ARG A 40 -4.68 2.47 9.15
N SER A 41 -3.42 2.57 9.56
CA SER A 41 -2.34 2.95 8.65
C SER A 41 -2.39 2.06 7.42
N ILE A 42 -2.24 2.66 6.24
CA ILE A 42 -2.26 1.90 4.98
C ILE A 42 -1.12 0.87 5.04
N PRO A 43 -1.40 -0.44 4.88
CA PRO A 43 -0.37 -1.46 4.91
C PRO A 43 0.68 -1.24 3.83
N GLN A 44 1.94 -1.55 4.13
CA GLN A 44 3.05 -1.45 3.16
C GLN A 44 2.74 -2.14 1.82
N ASN A 45 2.13 -3.34 1.88
CA ASN A 45 1.72 -4.07 0.67
C ASN A 45 0.73 -3.28 -0.21
N SER A 46 -0.24 -2.59 0.39
CA SER A 46 -1.20 -1.77 -0.35
C SER A 46 -0.52 -0.59 -1.03
N THR A 47 0.42 0.06 -0.33
CA THR A 47 1.23 1.15 -0.90
C THR A 47 2.12 0.66 -2.05
N PHE A 48 2.76 -0.49 -1.90
CA PHE A 48 3.57 -1.09 -2.97
C PHE A 48 2.75 -1.44 -4.22
N HIS A 49 1.54 -1.98 -4.05
CA HIS A 49 0.63 -2.23 -5.15
C HIS A 49 0.23 -0.95 -5.89
N MET A 50 0.02 0.15 -5.17
CA MET A 50 -0.22 1.47 -5.76
C MET A 50 0.99 1.93 -6.60
N TRP A 51 2.22 1.79 -6.08
CA TRP A 51 3.44 2.14 -6.81
C TRP A 51 3.61 1.34 -8.10
N CYS A 52 3.29 0.04 -8.09
CA CYS A 52 3.33 -0.79 -9.31
C CYS A 52 2.44 -0.22 -10.42
N GLY A 53 1.26 0.32 -10.06
CA GLY A 53 0.36 0.96 -11.01
C GLY A 53 0.84 2.33 -11.50
N GLU A 54 1.55 3.10 -10.68
CA GLU A 54 2.17 4.37 -11.07
C GLU A 54 3.37 4.15 -11.99
N ILE A 55 4.25 3.23 -11.61
CA ILE A 55 5.44 2.85 -12.38
C ILE A 55 5.03 2.24 -13.73
N SER A 56 4.03 1.36 -13.76
CA SER A 56 3.50 0.80 -15.03
C SER A 56 3.00 1.91 -15.95
N ARG A 57 2.23 2.88 -15.42
CA ARG A 57 1.78 4.04 -16.20
C ARG A 57 2.96 4.86 -16.73
N TYR A 58 3.96 5.11 -15.90
CA TYR A 58 5.17 5.84 -16.29
C TYR A 58 5.94 5.12 -17.41
N LEU A 59 6.22 3.83 -17.25
CA LEU A 59 6.94 3.02 -18.25
C LEU A 59 6.17 2.92 -19.58
N ASN A 60 4.83 2.87 -19.52
CA ASN A 60 4.00 2.83 -20.72
C ASN A 60 4.01 4.14 -21.51
N LEU A 61 4.23 5.28 -20.86
CA LEU A 61 4.48 6.55 -21.55
C LEU A 61 5.82 6.56 -22.29
N HIS A 62 6.80 5.80 -21.79
CA HIS A 62 8.12 5.61 -22.41
C HIS A 62 8.16 4.40 -23.38
N ASN A 63 7.01 4.00 -23.92
CA ASN A 63 6.86 2.95 -24.94
C ASN A 63 7.16 1.52 -24.48
N SER A 64 7.14 1.26 -23.16
CA SER A 64 7.03 -0.10 -22.63
C SER A 64 5.56 -0.54 -22.69
N LYS A 65 5.27 -1.84 -22.77
CA LYS A 65 3.90 -2.38 -22.65
C LYS A 65 3.83 -3.28 -21.43
N LEU A 66 4.13 -2.71 -20.26
CA LEU A 66 4.21 -3.43 -19.01
C LEU A 66 2.94 -3.20 -18.20
N THR A 67 2.28 -4.29 -17.82
CA THR A 67 1.18 -4.28 -16.86
C THR A 67 1.69 -4.06 -15.42
N PRO A 68 0.85 -3.59 -14.49
CA PRO A 68 1.24 -3.47 -13.08
C PRO A 68 1.71 -4.79 -12.46
N GLU A 69 1.20 -5.92 -12.96
CA GLU A 69 1.59 -7.27 -12.51
C GLU A 69 3.00 -7.63 -13.00
N GLU A 70 3.31 -7.35 -14.27
CA GLU A 70 4.66 -7.55 -14.80
C GLU A 70 5.69 -6.63 -14.13
N VAL A 71 5.32 -5.37 -13.85
CA VAL A 71 6.17 -4.46 -13.06
C VAL A 71 6.41 -5.02 -11.67
N LYS A 72 5.36 -5.54 -11.01
CA LYS A 72 5.49 -6.17 -9.70
C LYS A 72 6.47 -7.35 -9.74
N GLU A 73 6.37 -8.20 -10.76
CA GLU A 73 7.28 -9.33 -10.93
C GLU A 73 8.72 -8.89 -11.22
N ALA A 74 8.91 -7.88 -12.08
CA ALA A 74 10.22 -7.32 -12.38
C ALA A 74 10.90 -6.68 -11.15
N LEU A 75 10.14 -5.94 -10.33
CA LEU A 75 10.65 -5.34 -9.09
C LEU A 75 11.05 -6.43 -8.09
N LYS A 76 10.20 -7.45 -7.91
CA LYS A 76 10.53 -8.59 -7.04
C LYS A 76 11.74 -9.36 -7.56
N HIS A 77 11.84 -9.59 -8.86
CA HIS A 77 12.99 -10.24 -9.48
C HIS A 77 14.28 -9.49 -9.16
N THR A 78 14.24 -8.17 -9.32
CA THR A 78 15.42 -7.30 -9.18
C THR A 78 15.86 -7.14 -7.73
N PHE A 79 14.92 -6.97 -6.79
CA PHE A 79 15.27 -6.60 -5.40
C PHE A 79 15.06 -7.70 -4.35
N LEU A 80 14.24 -8.73 -4.62
CA LEU A 80 13.98 -9.84 -3.69
C LEU A 80 14.62 -11.16 -4.13
N GLY A 81 14.73 -11.40 -5.44
CA GLY A 81 15.27 -12.64 -5.99
C GLY A 81 14.36 -13.87 -5.82
N TYR A 82 14.98 -15.04 -5.93
CA TYR A 82 14.29 -16.34 -5.95
C TYR A 82 14.54 -17.16 -4.68
N GLU A 83 13.51 -17.86 -4.22
CA GLU A 83 13.61 -18.90 -3.19
C GLU A 83 13.51 -20.29 -3.81
N ALA A 84 14.35 -21.23 -3.37
CA ALA A 84 14.21 -22.63 -3.71
C ALA A 84 13.19 -23.27 -2.76
N ILE A 85 12.14 -23.86 -3.33
CA ILE A 85 11.14 -24.61 -2.58
C ILE A 85 11.10 -26.04 -3.09
N ASP A 86 10.93 -26.97 -2.17
CA ASP A 86 10.71 -28.37 -2.51
C ASP A 86 9.20 -28.57 -2.71
N ILE A 87 8.83 -28.92 -3.93
CA ILE A 87 7.45 -29.23 -4.32
C ILE A 87 7.38 -30.72 -4.60
N ILE A 88 6.33 -31.37 -4.13
CA ILE A 88 6.08 -32.77 -4.48
C ILE A 88 5.34 -32.78 -5.82
N ASP A 89 5.95 -33.36 -6.85
CA ASP A 89 5.25 -33.64 -8.09
C ASP A 89 4.26 -34.79 -7.85
N LEU A 90 2.99 -34.53 -8.08
CA LEU A 90 1.90 -35.49 -7.85
C LEU A 90 1.96 -36.69 -8.80
N ASN A 91 2.59 -36.55 -9.97
CA ASN A 91 2.72 -37.65 -10.94
C ASN A 91 3.86 -38.60 -10.56
N THR A 92 4.99 -38.05 -10.08
CA THR A 92 6.20 -38.82 -9.75
C THR A 92 6.34 -39.10 -8.25
N GLN A 93 5.49 -38.50 -7.41
CA GLN A 93 5.50 -38.55 -5.94
C GLN A 93 6.88 -38.28 -5.31
N SER A 94 7.74 -37.55 -6.02
CA SER A 94 9.11 -37.28 -5.62
C SER A 94 9.30 -35.78 -5.38
N PRO A 95 10.12 -35.37 -4.39
CA PRO A 95 10.40 -33.97 -4.14
C PRO A 95 11.27 -33.40 -5.28
N GLU A 96 10.76 -32.37 -5.95
CA GLU A 96 11.49 -31.58 -6.93
C GLU A 96 11.82 -30.20 -6.36
N ARG A 97 13.07 -29.78 -6.53
CA ARG A 97 13.54 -28.48 -6.07
C ARG A 97 13.32 -27.41 -7.13
N VAL A 98 12.27 -26.62 -6.97
CA VAL A 98 11.87 -25.57 -7.92
C VAL A 98 12.27 -24.19 -7.38
N ARG A 99 12.75 -23.31 -8.27
CA ARG A 99 13.01 -21.90 -7.94
C ARG A 99 11.77 -21.06 -8.18
N THR A 100 11.27 -20.40 -7.15
CA THR A 100 10.09 -19.52 -7.25
C THR A 100 10.40 -18.12 -6.76
N LEU A 101 9.72 -17.13 -7.31
CA LEU A 101 9.92 -15.73 -6.95
C LEU A 101 9.42 -15.50 -5.52
N ARG A 102 10.27 -14.94 -4.64
CA ARG A 102 9.91 -14.71 -3.23
C ARG A 102 8.60 -13.96 -3.10
N LYS A 103 7.69 -14.43 -2.25
CA LYS A 103 6.38 -13.80 -2.05
C LYS A 103 6.48 -12.62 -1.07
N THR A 104 6.04 -11.44 -1.47
CA THR A 104 6.02 -10.24 -0.60
C THR A 104 5.13 -10.41 0.63
N SER A 105 4.13 -11.30 0.56
CA SER A 105 3.25 -11.63 1.69
C SER A 105 3.95 -12.41 2.81
N LYS A 106 5.14 -12.98 2.56
CA LYS A 106 5.94 -13.72 3.55
C LYS A 106 7.04 -12.86 4.18
N LEU A 107 7.24 -11.64 3.68
CA LEU A 107 8.27 -10.73 4.19
C LEU A 107 7.81 -10.18 5.54
N ASP A 108 8.75 -10.07 6.47
CA ASP A 108 8.52 -9.32 7.70
C ASP A 108 8.42 -7.81 7.38
N THR A 109 7.85 -7.05 8.32
CA THR A 109 7.63 -5.59 8.19
C THR A 109 8.93 -4.84 7.87
N GLY A 110 10.06 -5.26 8.46
CA GLY A 110 11.38 -4.69 8.17
C GLY A 110 11.92 -5.07 6.80
N GLU A 111 11.78 -6.33 6.38
CA GLU A 111 12.20 -6.78 5.04
C GLU A 111 11.37 -6.09 3.94
N MET A 112 10.07 -5.93 4.16
CA MET A 112 9.18 -5.22 3.25
C MET A 112 9.52 -3.74 3.17
N PHE A 113 9.84 -3.11 4.30
CA PHE A 113 10.32 -1.72 4.33
C PHE A 113 11.58 -1.55 3.49
N TYR A 114 12.60 -2.38 3.73
CA TYR A 114 13.85 -2.34 2.97
C TYR A 114 13.63 -2.54 1.48
N PHE A 115 12.81 -3.53 1.10
CA PHE A 115 12.43 -3.75 -0.29
C PHE A 115 11.77 -2.51 -0.91
N MET A 116 10.79 -1.91 -0.23
CA MET A 116 10.13 -0.69 -0.71
C MET A 116 11.11 0.48 -0.84
N THR A 117 12.08 0.65 0.06
CA THR A 117 13.09 1.70 -0.05
C THR A 117 13.97 1.53 -1.29
N GLN A 118 14.33 0.30 -1.66
CA GLN A 118 15.06 0.04 -2.90
C GLN A 118 14.20 0.38 -4.14
N VAL A 119 12.91 0.05 -4.10
CA VAL A 119 11.97 0.38 -5.18
C VAL A 119 11.78 1.89 -5.31
N GLU A 120 11.63 2.62 -4.20
CA GLU A 120 11.51 4.09 -4.19
C GLU A 120 12.74 4.73 -4.83
N LYS A 121 13.94 4.30 -4.41
CA LYS A 121 15.21 4.80 -4.96
C LYS A 121 15.33 4.52 -6.46
N TRP A 122 15.03 3.30 -6.88
CA TRP A 122 15.06 2.96 -8.30
C TRP A 122 14.03 3.73 -9.13
N ALA A 123 12.83 3.94 -8.59
CA ALA A 123 11.80 4.75 -9.23
C ALA A 123 12.30 6.19 -9.42
N LEU A 124 12.97 6.77 -8.41
CA LEU A 124 13.62 8.07 -8.53
C LEU A 124 14.70 8.09 -9.62
N ASP A 125 15.54 7.05 -9.70
CA ASP A 125 16.62 6.95 -10.68
C ASP A 125 16.10 6.92 -12.13
N ILE A 126 14.93 6.31 -12.37
CA ILE A 126 14.28 6.33 -13.69
C ILE A 126 13.44 7.59 -13.94
N GLY A 127 13.36 8.52 -12.98
CA GLY A 127 12.54 9.74 -13.07
C GLY A 127 11.05 9.56 -12.73
N CYS A 128 10.67 8.42 -12.14
CA CYS A 128 9.31 8.11 -11.69
C CYS A 128 9.14 8.45 -10.21
N LEU A 129 8.45 9.54 -9.91
CA LEU A 129 8.10 9.90 -8.53
C LEU A 129 6.87 9.11 -8.07
N VAL A 130 7.09 8.14 -7.18
CA VAL A 130 6.01 7.35 -6.57
C VAL A 130 5.32 8.09 -5.43
N THR A 131 4.01 7.94 -5.30
CA THR A 131 3.23 8.63 -4.27
C THR A 131 3.41 7.95 -2.92
N ILE A 132 3.77 8.71 -1.87
CA ILE A 132 3.91 8.18 -0.50
C ILE A 132 2.83 8.81 0.39
N PRO A 133 1.76 8.07 0.74
CA PRO A 133 0.71 8.60 1.60
C PRO A 133 1.24 8.85 3.02
N ASN A 134 0.92 10.00 3.60
CA ASN A 134 1.33 10.39 4.95
C ASN A 134 0.84 9.40 6.04
N ASN A 135 -0.30 8.73 5.80
CA ASN A 135 -0.88 7.74 6.70
C ASN A 135 -0.40 6.29 6.43
N SER A 136 0.57 6.09 5.53
CA SER A 136 1.11 4.76 5.23
C SER A 136 2.06 4.26 6.33
N GLN A 137 2.08 2.94 6.54
CA GLN A 137 3.06 2.31 7.43
C GLN A 137 4.51 2.58 6.97
N TYR A 138 4.73 2.61 5.65
CA TYR A 138 6.02 2.94 5.05
C TYR A 138 6.50 4.34 5.48
N MET A 139 5.65 5.37 5.39
CA MET A 139 6.01 6.73 5.78
C MET A 139 6.35 6.84 7.27
N LYS A 140 5.59 6.16 8.13
CA LYS A 140 5.86 6.14 9.58
C LYS A 140 7.23 5.56 9.88
N LEU A 141 7.55 4.39 9.31
CA LEU A 141 8.84 3.73 9.50
C LEU A 141 10.00 4.56 8.93
N LYS A 142 9.79 5.24 7.80
CA LYS A 142 10.79 6.14 7.21
C LYS A 142 11.12 7.31 8.15
N GLN A 143 10.09 7.95 8.72
CA GLN A 143 10.26 9.01 9.71
C GLN A 143 10.92 8.54 11.02
N GLU A 144 10.73 7.28 11.39
CA GLU A 144 11.40 6.69 12.56
C GLU A 144 12.89 6.44 12.30
N GLN A 145 13.31 6.15 11.06
CA GLN A 145 14.72 5.98 10.70
C GLN A 145 15.48 7.29 10.48
N ASP A 146 14.79 8.35 10.05
CA ASP A 146 15.37 9.69 9.84
C ASP A 146 15.54 10.49 11.14
N LYS A 147 15.11 9.95 12.29
CA LYS A 147 15.27 10.53 13.63
C LYS A 147 16.55 10.07 14.31
#